data_AF-A0A381PB87-F1
#
_entry.id   AF-A0A381PB87-F1
#
_cell.length_a   1.000
_cell.length_b   1.000
_cell.length_c   1.000
_cell.angle_alpha   90.00
_cell.angle_beta   90.00
_cell.angle_gamma   90.00
#
_symmetry.space_group_name_H-M   'P 1'
#
loop_
_entity.id
_entity.type
_entity.pdbx_description
1 polymer ?
#
loop_
_entity_poly.entity_id
_entity_poly.type
_entity_poly.pdbx_seq_one_letter_code
_entity_poly.pdbx_strand_id
1 'polypeptide(L)'
;MHSKMRARRKYRPPMASISYRGPAAARGLHPSGFAEVIVHRPADLEVMNPQREAARIAATVGDRKREVIETRAAELKIRVLNSRGYEDDSEEEEE
;
A
#
# COMPACT_ATOMS: atom_id res chain seq x y z
N MET A 1 -30.32 -13.55 27.57
CA MET A 1 -29.77 -12.38 26.83
C MET A 1 -29.17 -11.37 27.82
N HIS A 2 -27.86 -11.41 28.13
CA HIS A 2 -27.26 -10.57 29.20
C HIS A 2 -26.10 -9.67 28.77
N SER A 3 -25.69 -9.71 27.50
CA SER A 3 -24.55 -8.92 27.01
C SER A 3 -24.82 -7.43 27.10
N LYS A 4 -24.04 -6.74 27.95
CA LYS A 4 -24.10 -5.29 28.15
C LYS A 4 -23.55 -4.51 26.95
N MET A 5 -22.67 -5.15 26.18
CA MET A 5 -22.15 -4.62 24.91
C MET A 5 -23.22 -4.67 23.83
N ARG A 6 -23.97 -5.77 23.72
CA ARG A 6 -25.12 -5.87 22.80
C ARG A 6 -26.22 -4.86 23.14
N ALA A 7 -26.38 -4.56 24.43
CA ALA A 7 -27.31 -3.53 24.91
C ALA A 7 -26.76 -2.09 24.80
N ARG A 8 -25.57 -1.87 24.21
CA ARG A 8 -24.96 -0.54 23.95
C ARG A 8 -24.91 0.39 25.17
N ARG A 9 -24.57 -0.15 26.35
CA ARG A 9 -24.41 0.68 27.56
C ARG A 9 -23.19 1.60 27.42
N LYS A 10 -23.29 2.85 27.87
CA LYS A 10 -22.27 3.93 27.73
C LYS A 10 -20.83 3.54 28.10
N TYR A 11 -20.66 2.74 29.14
CA TYR A 11 -19.33 2.33 29.62
C TYR A 11 -18.72 1.17 28.82
N ARG A 12 -19.47 0.56 27.90
CA ARG A 12 -18.97 -0.48 27.00
C ARG A 12 -18.50 0.16 25.69
N PRO A 13 -17.46 -0.41 25.04
CA PRO A 13 -17.03 0.07 23.74
C PRO A 13 -18.17 0.11 22.73
N PRO A 14 -18.17 1.10 21.83
CA PRO A 14 -19.17 1.18 20.78
C PRO A 14 -19.12 -0.07 19.89
N MET A 15 -20.29 -0.56 19.51
CA MET A 15 -20.42 -1.63 18.53
C MET A 15 -20.38 -1.04 17.12
N ALA A 16 -19.72 -1.75 16.20
CA ALA A 16 -19.67 -1.35 14.79
C ALA A 16 -21.09 -1.13 14.22
N SER A 17 -21.27 -0.02 13.55
CA SER A 17 -22.51 0.38 12.87
C SER A 17 -22.18 1.05 11.53
N ILE A 18 -23.18 1.18 10.66
CA ILE A 18 -22.99 1.71 9.29
C ILE A 18 -22.48 3.17 9.33
N SER A 19 -22.86 3.94 10.33
CA SER A 19 -22.52 5.37 10.47
C SER A 19 -21.04 5.63 10.75
N TYR A 20 -20.25 4.62 11.12
CA TYR A 20 -18.79 4.77 11.29
C TYR A 20 -18.04 4.85 9.96
N ARG A 21 -18.72 4.65 8.82
CA ARG A 21 -18.07 4.75 7.50
C ARG A 21 -17.77 6.21 7.15
N GLY A 22 -16.53 6.49 6.76
CA GLY A 22 -16.15 7.76 6.17
C GLY A 22 -16.69 7.98 4.74
N PRO A 23 -16.45 9.17 4.16
CA PRO A 23 -16.87 9.54 2.81
C PRO A 23 -16.51 8.48 1.77
N ALA A 24 -17.41 8.22 0.82
CA ALA A 24 -17.17 7.19 -0.20
C ALA A 24 -15.95 7.50 -1.08
N ALA A 25 -15.70 8.77 -1.40
CA ALA A 25 -14.61 9.20 -2.26
C ALA A 25 -13.21 8.99 -1.65
N ALA A 26 -13.07 9.10 -0.34
CA ALA A 26 -11.79 8.95 0.35
C ALA A 26 -11.53 7.52 0.86
N ARG A 27 -12.51 6.64 0.73
CA ARG A 27 -12.46 5.29 1.30
C ARG A 27 -11.45 4.44 0.52
N GLY A 28 -10.48 3.87 1.23
CA GLY A 28 -9.46 2.99 0.64
C GLY A 28 -8.29 3.73 -0.01
N LEU A 29 -8.22 5.06 0.10
CA LEU A 29 -7.02 5.81 -0.26
C LEU A 29 -6.00 5.77 0.88
N HIS A 30 -4.73 5.69 0.51
CA HIS A 30 -3.62 5.92 1.43
C HIS A 30 -3.70 7.35 1.98
N PRO A 31 -3.20 7.66 3.19
CA PRO A 31 -3.20 9.02 3.73
C PRO A 31 -2.55 10.07 2.82
N SER A 32 -1.69 9.64 1.87
CA SER A 32 -1.13 10.52 0.86
C SER A 32 -2.05 10.83 -0.33
N GLY A 33 -3.26 10.29 -0.37
CA GLY A 33 -4.24 10.47 -1.44
C GLY A 33 -4.12 9.49 -2.61
N PHE A 34 -3.16 8.57 -2.60
CA PHE A 34 -3.00 7.56 -3.66
C PHE A 34 -3.84 6.32 -3.37
N ALA A 35 -4.34 5.67 -4.43
CA ALA A 35 -4.89 4.32 -4.34
C ALA A 35 -3.75 3.30 -4.26
N GLU A 36 -3.85 2.36 -3.34
CA GLU A 36 -2.83 1.35 -3.12
C GLU A 36 -3.05 0.16 -4.04
N VAL A 37 -2.03 -0.20 -4.83
CA VAL A 37 -2.05 -1.39 -5.67
C VAL A 37 -0.97 -2.36 -5.22
N ILE A 38 -1.36 -3.61 -5.00
CA ILE A 38 -0.42 -4.67 -4.60
C ILE A 38 0.29 -5.18 -5.85
N VAL A 39 1.61 -5.17 -5.82
CA VAL A 39 2.49 -5.56 -6.94
C VAL A 39 3.31 -6.79 -6.56
N HIS A 40 3.41 -7.74 -7.48
CA HIS A 40 4.18 -8.98 -7.29
C HIS A 40 5.38 -9.08 -8.25
N ARG A 41 5.31 -8.43 -9.41
CA ARG A 41 6.33 -8.49 -10.47
C ARG A 41 6.47 -7.14 -11.18
N PRO A 42 7.62 -6.88 -11.84
CA PRO A 42 7.85 -5.62 -12.56
C PRO A 42 6.80 -5.30 -13.62
N ALA A 43 6.26 -6.33 -14.30
CA ALA A 43 5.22 -6.16 -15.32
C ALA A 43 3.90 -5.58 -14.79
N ASP A 44 3.61 -5.75 -13.49
CA ASP A 44 2.38 -5.19 -12.91
C ASP A 44 2.46 -3.65 -12.78
N LEU A 45 3.68 -3.08 -12.79
CA LEU A 45 3.89 -1.63 -12.72
C LEU A 45 3.50 -0.91 -14.02
N GLU A 46 3.57 -1.60 -15.16
CA GLU A 46 3.32 -0.99 -16.47
C GLU A 46 1.83 -0.69 -16.71
N VAL A 47 0.95 -1.38 -16.00
CA VAL A 47 -0.50 -1.21 -16.10
C VAL A 47 -1.01 -0.08 -15.19
N MET A 48 -0.18 0.38 -14.25
CA MET A 48 -0.58 1.34 -13.21
C MET A 48 -0.50 2.80 -13.67
N ASN A 49 -1.35 3.66 -13.11
CA ASN A 49 -1.31 5.10 -13.38
C ASN A 49 -0.48 5.85 -12.30
N PRO A 50 0.69 6.43 -12.65
CA PRO A 50 1.59 7.06 -11.67
C PRO A 50 1.01 8.25 -10.91
N GLN A 51 -0.04 8.90 -11.44
CA GLN A 51 -0.62 10.10 -10.82
C GLN A 51 -1.65 9.79 -9.74
N ARG A 52 -2.28 8.62 -9.78
CA ARG A 52 -3.40 8.26 -8.89
C ARG A 52 -3.10 7.05 -8.02
N GLU A 53 -2.17 6.21 -8.46
CA GLU A 53 -1.89 4.92 -7.84
C GLU A 53 -0.45 4.89 -7.32
N ALA A 54 -0.28 4.23 -6.18
CA ALA A 54 1.01 3.96 -5.59
C ALA A 54 1.19 2.45 -5.45
N ALA A 55 2.39 1.97 -5.70
CA ALA A 55 2.73 0.56 -5.61
C ALA A 55 3.03 0.17 -4.16
N ARG A 56 2.45 -0.96 -3.73
CA ARG A 56 2.86 -1.68 -2.53
C ARG A 56 3.36 -3.05 -2.95
N ILE A 57 4.64 -3.31 -2.72
CA ILE A 57 5.24 -4.60 -3.02
C ILE A 57 4.72 -5.63 -2.01
N ALA A 58 4.24 -6.78 -2.49
CA ALA A 58 3.73 -7.83 -1.63
C ALA A 58 4.83 -8.39 -0.70
N ALA A 59 4.44 -8.80 0.51
CA ALA A 59 5.37 -9.31 1.52
C ALA A 59 6.08 -10.62 1.11
N THR A 60 5.51 -11.38 0.17
CA THR A 60 6.07 -12.64 -0.33
C THR A 60 7.16 -12.46 -1.38
N VAL A 61 7.39 -11.23 -1.85
CA VAL A 61 8.44 -10.93 -2.83
C VAL A 61 9.78 -10.82 -2.10
N GLY A 62 10.73 -11.69 -2.47
CA GLY A 62 12.09 -11.67 -1.90
C GLY A 62 12.95 -10.53 -2.44
N ASP A 63 14.00 -10.17 -1.70
CA ASP A 63 14.78 -8.94 -1.91
C ASP A 63 15.31 -8.77 -3.35
N ARG A 64 15.88 -9.82 -3.95
CA ARG A 64 16.34 -9.77 -5.35
C ARG A 64 15.27 -9.34 -6.36
N LYS A 65 14.00 -9.73 -6.14
CA LYS A 65 12.90 -9.29 -7.00
C LYS A 65 12.44 -7.88 -6.63
N ARG A 66 12.60 -7.48 -5.37
CA ARG A 66 12.24 -6.15 -4.88
C ARG A 66 13.15 -5.09 -5.47
N GLU A 67 14.45 -5.33 -5.53
CA GLU A 67 15.43 -4.46 -6.21
C GLU A 67 14.96 -4.14 -7.64
N VAL A 68 14.72 -5.17 -8.45
CA VAL A 68 14.24 -4.99 -9.83
C VAL A 68 12.91 -4.22 -9.91
N ILE A 69 11.99 -4.44 -8.97
CA ILE A 69 10.71 -3.73 -8.91
C ILE A 69 10.92 -2.27 -8.51
N GLU A 70 11.81 -1.98 -7.56
CA GLU A 70 12.11 -0.63 -7.10
C GLU A 70 12.82 0.18 -8.20
N THR A 71 13.80 -0.39 -8.90
CA THR A 71 14.46 0.22 -10.07
C THR A 71 13.44 0.52 -11.17
N ARG A 72 12.62 -0.47 -11.55
CA ARG A 72 11.58 -0.28 -12.59
C ARG A 72 10.52 0.74 -12.17
N ALA A 73 10.17 0.81 -10.88
CA ALA A 73 9.24 1.80 -10.38
C ALA A 73 9.83 3.23 -10.42
N ALA A 74 11.13 3.38 -10.17
CA ALA A 74 11.83 4.66 -10.28
C ALA A 74 11.82 5.17 -11.73
N GLU A 75 12.10 4.29 -12.72
CA GLU A 75 12.00 4.61 -14.15
C GLU A 75 10.60 5.11 -14.54
N LEU A 76 9.57 4.42 -14.07
CA LEU A 76 8.16 4.74 -14.35
C LEU A 76 7.61 5.89 -13.48
N LYS A 77 8.43 6.45 -12.58
CA LYS A 77 8.05 7.50 -11.60
C LYS A 77 6.84 7.10 -10.74
N ILE A 78 6.68 5.81 -10.46
CA ILE A 78 5.64 5.28 -9.59
C ILE A 78 6.17 5.28 -8.16
N ARG A 79 5.37 5.79 -7.22
CA ARG A 79 5.78 5.80 -5.81
C ARG A 79 5.58 4.43 -5.16
N VAL A 80 6.66 3.86 -4.64
CA VAL A 80 6.61 2.63 -3.81
C VAL A 80 6.43 3.03 -2.34
N LEU A 81 5.37 2.54 -1.69
CA LEU A 81 5.05 2.90 -0.30
C LEU A 81 5.90 2.17 0.73
N ASN A 82 6.37 0.96 0.40
CA ASN A 82 7.20 0.11 1.24
C ASN A 82 8.55 -0.14 0.60
N SER A 83 9.21 0.93 0.13
CA SER A 83 10.58 0.84 -0.37
C SER A 83 11.54 0.51 0.78
N ARG A 84 12.56 -0.29 0.48
CA ARG A 84 13.63 -0.59 1.44
C ARG A 84 14.92 0.18 1.14
N GLY A 85 14.97 0.87 0.01
CA GLY A 85 16.11 1.72 -0.35
C GLY A 85 17.28 0.86 -0.80
N TYR A 86 17.07 0.03 -1.82
CA TYR A 86 18.16 -0.65 -2.48
C TYR A 86 18.90 0.36 -3.37
N GLU A 87 20.19 0.53 -3.11
CA GLU A 87 21.10 1.23 -4.00
C GLU A 87 21.53 0.21 -5.05
N ASP A 88 21.58 0.64 -6.32
CA ASP A 88 22.02 -0.22 -7.41
C ASP A 88 23.56 -0.20 -7.38
N ASP A 89 24.18 -1.15 -6.67
CA ASP A 89 25.64 -1.34 -6.65
C ASP A 89 26.23 -1.65 -8.04
N SER A 90 25.39 -1.72 -9.09
CA SER A 90 25.82 -1.95 -10.47
C SER A 90 26.66 -0.81 -11.07
N GLU A 91 26.75 0.34 -10.40
CA GLU A 91 27.68 1.41 -10.79
C GLU A 91 29.15 1.12 -10.37
N GLU A 92 29.42 0.15 -9.50
CA GLU A 92 30.78 -0.15 -9.03
C GLU A 92 31.60 -1.10 -9.95
N GLU A 93 30.98 -1.73 -10.96
CA GLU A 93 31.69 -2.66 -11.87
C GLU A 93 32.26 -2.00 -13.15
N GLU A 94 32.04 -0.70 -13.37
CA GLU A 94 32.56 0.03 -14.55
C GLU A 94 33.78 0.94 -14.28
N GLU A 95 34.38 0.94 -13.08
CA GLU A 95 35.62 1.69 -12.76
C GLU A 95 36.91 0.83 -12.68
#